data_AF-A0A1N7DQ86-F1
#
_entry.id   AF-A0A1N7DQ86-F1
#
_cell.length_a   1.000
_cell.length_b   1.000
_cell.length_c   1.000
_cell.angle_alpha   90.00
_cell.angle_beta   90.00
_cell.angle_gamma   90.00
#
_symmetry.space_group_name_H-M   'P 1'
#
loop_
_entity.id
_entity.type
_entity.pdbx_description
1 polymer ?
#
loop_
_entity_poly.entity_id
_entity_poly.type
_entity_poly.pdbx_seq_one_letter_code
_entity_poly.pdbx_strand_id
1 'polypeptide(L)'
;MKKFKAGDKVYCPSLGREVYKVLENLSGGTDFPLCVHKGVKELTLTLEGFYYPTDPLLTILHATEENHALLEKLYGVEFEKPPAKPEPRAIIAALLEHNKYVPCLVSDKDCEKDIIKRFNANSDDKVIDCITQLLGDYNSGYKGVDYRWKYAVPFDIKTGEVITQLPTGEKYGTETT
;
A
#
# COMPACT_ATOMS: atom_id res chain seq x y z
N MET A 1 -5.93 10.14 -11.70
CA MET A 1 -4.58 9.67 -11.32
C MET A 1 -4.41 9.84 -9.83
N LYS A 2 -3.79 8.88 -9.14
CA LYS A 2 -3.46 8.99 -7.73
C LYS A 2 -2.31 9.99 -7.58
N LYS A 3 -2.44 10.97 -6.68
CA LYS A 3 -1.34 11.91 -6.36
C LYS A 3 -0.25 11.18 -5.59
N PHE A 4 0.99 11.63 -5.76
CA PHE A 4 2.13 11.15 -5.01
C PHE A 4 2.19 11.80 -3.63
N LYS A 5 2.74 11.06 -2.67
CA LYS A 5 3.04 11.56 -1.33
C LYS A 5 4.38 11.04 -0.84
N ALA A 6 4.94 11.72 0.16
CA ALA A 6 6.12 11.24 0.85
C ALA A 6 5.91 9.81 1.38
N GLY A 7 6.92 8.97 1.19
CA GLY A 7 6.85 7.54 1.50
C GLY A 7 6.55 6.65 0.30
N ASP A 8 5.93 7.17 -0.76
CA ASP A 8 5.64 6.37 -1.96
C ASP A 8 6.91 5.81 -2.58
N LYS A 9 6.79 4.60 -3.13
CA LYS A 9 7.85 3.92 -3.87
C LYS A 9 7.62 4.11 -5.36
N VAL A 10 8.64 4.60 -6.07
CA VAL A 10 8.51 5.07 -7.45
C VAL A 10 9.70 4.68 -8.32
N TYR A 11 9.45 4.52 -9.61
CA TYR A 11 10.49 4.55 -10.64
C TYR A 11 10.70 5.98 -11.12
N CYS A 12 11.96 6.34 -11.35
CA CYS A 12 12.36 7.60 -11.97
C CYS A 12 13.41 7.31 -13.05
N PRO A 13 12.98 7.04 -14.31
CA PRO A 13 13.89 6.60 -15.37
C PRO A 13 15.04 7.57 -15.67
N SER A 14 14.87 8.88 -15.38
CA SER A 14 15.92 9.88 -15.52
C SER A 14 17.04 9.75 -14.47
N LEU A 15 16.76 9.16 -13.30
CA LEU A 15 17.73 8.90 -12.24
C LEU A 15 18.33 7.48 -12.33
N GLY A 16 17.55 6.52 -12.82
CA GLY A 16 18.03 5.17 -13.08
C GLY A 16 16.92 4.13 -13.07
N ARG A 17 17.30 2.87 -12.84
CA ARG A 17 16.42 1.71 -12.94
C ARG A 17 15.97 1.14 -11.59
N GLU A 18 16.39 1.79 -10.50
CA GLU A 18 16.07 1.41 -9.12
C GLU A 18 14.69 1.94 -8.69
N VAL A 19 14.17 1.38 -7.61
CA VAL A 19 13.00 1.89 -6.90
C VAL A 19 13.44 2.94 -5.89
N TYR A 20 12.94 4.16 -6.05
CA TYR A 20 13.22 5.26 -5.13
C TYR A 20 12.06 5.51 -4.16
N LYS A 21 12.37 6.16 -3.05
CA LYS A 21 11.37 6.64 -2.08
C LYS A 21 11.14 8.14 -2.32
N VAL A 22 9.88 8.54 -2.45
CA VAL A 22 9.48 9.94 -2.47
C VAL A 22 9.66 10.53 -1.07
N LEU A 23 10.26 11.71 -0.98
CA LEU A 23 10.46 12.46 0.25
C LEU A 23 9.75 13.81 0.17
N GLU A 24 9.55 14.44 1.32
CA GLU A 24 9.14 15.84 1.37
C GLU A 24 10.33 16.73 1.02
N ASN A 25 10.09 17.70 0.15
CA ASN A 25 11.07 18.72 -0.17
C ASN A 25 10.95 19.89 0.82
N LEU A 26 11.70 19.81 1.92
CA LEU A 26 11.70 20.84 2.97
C LEU A 26 12.26 22.20 2.51
N SER A 27 13.03 22.20 1.42
CA SER A 27 13.66 23.38 0.83
C SER A 27 12.83 23.98 -0.31
N GLY A 28 11.77 23.28 -0.75
CA GLY A 28 10.94 23.66 -1.88
C GLY A 28 9.86 24.67 -1.54
N GLY A 29 9.47 25.46 -2.55
CA GLY A 29 8.21 26.18 -2.51
C GLY A 29 7.00 25.24 -2.59
N THR A 30 5.80 25.78 -2.44
CA THR A 30 4.54 25.02 -2.48
C THR A 30 4.29 24.27 -3.79
N ASP A 31 4.94 24.69 -4.87
CA ASP A 31 4.73 24.14 -6.21
C ASP A 31 5.48 22.82 -6.44
N PHE A 32 6.56 22.57 -5.69
CA PHE A 32 7.39 21.36 -5.79
C PHE A 32 7.64 20.73 -4.42
N PRO A 33 6.58 20.26 -3.73
CA PRO A 33 6.67 19.82 -2.35
C PRO A 33 7.33 18.44 -2.17
N LEU A 34 7.64 17.73 -3.25
CA LEU A 34 8.21 16.38 -3.20
C LEU A 34 9.61 16.35 -3.81
N CYS A 35 10.43 15.38 -3.40
CA CYS A 35 11.68 15.09 -4.09
C CYS A 35 12.05 13.60 -4.09
N VAL A 36 12.97 13.24 -4.98
CA VAL A 36 13.63 11.94 -5.06
C VAL A 36 15.14 12.14 -5.14
N HIS A 37 15.90 11.32 -4.40
CA HIS A 37 17.36 11.40 -4.35
C HIS A 37 18.04 10.18 -4.96
N LYS A 38 19.18 10.43 -5.61
CA LYS A 38 20.18 9.40 -5.96
C LYS A 38 21.59 9.93 -5.71
N GLY A 39 22.18 9.54 -4.59
CA GLY A 39 23.47 10.09 -4.15
C GLY A 39 23.36 11.60 -3.95
N VAL A 40 24.16 12.37 -4.68
CA VAL A 40 24.14 13.86 -4.64
C VAL A 40 23.09 14.49 -5.55
N LYS A 41 22.39 13.69 -6.38
CA LYS A 41 21.35 14.21 -7.27
C LYS A 41 20.02 14.26 -6.57
N GLU A 42 19.38 15.41 -6.63
CA GLU A 42 18.02 15.65 -6.18
C GLU A 42 17.14 16.05 -7.35
N LEU A 43 15.94 15.49 -7.39
CA LEU A 43 14.91 15.84 -8.36
C LEU A 43 13.65 16.26 -7.60
N THR A 44 13.27 17.53 -7.72
CA THR A 44 12.08 18.11 -7.10
C THR A 44 10.85 17.91 -7.98
N LEU A 45 9.70 17.64 -7.38
CA LEU A 45 8.53 17.14 -8.08
C LEU A 45 7.25 17.80 -7.54
N THR A 46 6.27 17.96 -8.42
CA THR A 46 4.89 18.30 -8.04
C THR A 46 4.20 17.10 -7.37
N LEU A 47 3.04 17.33 -6.74
CA LEU A 47 2.20 16.24 -6.19
C LEU A 47 1.68 15.29 -7.28
N GLU A 48 1.61 15.77 -8.51
CA GLU A 48 1.22 15.00 -9.68
C GLU A 48 2.39 14.21 -10.27
N GLY A 49 3.63 14.41 -9.80
CA GLY A 49 4.81 13.63 -10.19
C GLY A 49 5.58 14.17 -11.40
N PHE A 50 5.43 15.47 -11.68
CA PHE A 50 6.16 16.15 -12.76
C PHE A 50 7.36 16.94 -12.20
N TYR A 51 8.44 17.04 -12.99
CA TYR A 51 9.55 17.93 -12.71
C TYR A 51 9.21 19.40 -13.00
N TYR A 52 8.47 19.66 -14.09
CA TYR A 52 7.78 20.93 -14.32
C TYR A 52 6.28 20.70 -14.57
N PRO A 53 5.38 21.56 -14.08
CA PRO A 53 3.93 21.41 -14.28
C PRO A 53 3.51 21.40 -15.77
N THR A 54 4.34 21.94 -16.65
CA THR A 54 4.10 22.01 -18.09
C THR A 54 4.65 20.79 -18.85
N ASP A 55 5.31 19.86 -18.16
CA ASP A 55 5.89 18.69 -18.82
C ASP A 55 4.79 17.79 -19.38
N PRO A 56 4.93 17.28 -20.62
CA PRO A 56 3.91 16.45 -21.25
C PRO A 56 3.87 15.03 -20.67
N LEU A 57 4.90 14.62 -19.92
CA LEU A 57 5.07 13.27 -19.39
C LEU A 57 5.44 13.32 -17.92
N LEU A 58 4.87 12.38 -17.16
CA LEU A 58 5.25 12.16 -15.77
C LEU A 58 6.73 11.84 -15.65
N THR A 59 7.38 12.44 -14.65
CA THR A 59 8.78 12.17 -14.36
C THR A 59 8.98 10.94 -13.47
N ILE A 60 7.96 10.62 -12.67
CA ILE A 60 7.94 9.44 -11.80
C ILE A 60 6.68 8.60 -12.01
N LEU A 61 6.81 7.29 -11.77
CA LEU A 61 5.72 6.32 -11.82
C LEU A 61 5.73 5.52 -10.53
N HIS A 62 4.55 5.18 -9.97
CA HIS A 62 4.51 4.27 -8.82
C HIS A 62 5.19 2.94 -9.16
N ALA A 63 5.96 2.40 -8.21
CA ALA A 63 6.64 1.11 -8.36
C ALA A 63 5.65 -0.04 -8.21
N THR A 64 4.81 -0.24 -9.23
CA THR A 64 3.85 -1.34 -9.35
C THR A 64 4.33 -2.37 -10.35
N GLU A 65 3.77 -3.58 -10.31
CA GLU A 65 4.06 -4.64 -11.30
C GLU A 65 3.69 -4.20 -12.73
N GLU A 66 2.58 -3.48 -12.89
CA GLU A 66 2.13 -2.96 -14.18
C GLU A 66 3.11 -1.92 -14.75
N ASN A 67 3.51 -0.94 -13.94
CA ASN A 67 4.47 0.08 -14.38
C ASN A 67 5.87 -0.51 -14.61
N HIS A 68 6.28 -1.50 -13.81
CA HIS A 68 7.52 -2.24 -14.01
C HIS A 68 7.53 -2.94 -15.37
N ALA A 69 6.49 -3.74 -15.69
CA ALA A 69 6.37 -4.43 -16.96
C ALA A 69 6.31 -3.45 -18.16
N LEU A 70 5.62 -2.31 -17.99
CA LEU A 70 5.56 -1.26 -19.01
C LEU A 70 6.94 -0.64 -19.26
N LEU A 71 7.69 -0.32 -18.20
CA LEU A 71 9.02 0.28 -18.28
C LEU A 71 10.02 -0.68 -18.93
N GLU A 72 10.02 -1.96 -18.54
CA GLU A 72 10.90 -2.95 -19.16
C GLU A 72 10.60 -3.12 -20.65
N LYS A 73 9.31 -3.12 -21.02
CA LYS A 73 8.90 -3.16 -22.43
C LYS A 73 9.33 -1.91 -23.20
N LEU A 74 9.19 -0.73 -22.60
CA LEU A 74 9.48 0.55 -23.26
C LEU A 74 10.98 0.77 -23.46
N TYR A 75 11.79 0.46 -22.46
CA TYR A 75 13.23 0.72 -22.48
C TYR A 75 14.05 -0.50 -22.91
N GLY A 76 13.47 -1.70 -22.97
CA GLY A 76 14.15 -2.94 -23.36
C GLY A 76 15.24 -3.36 -22.35
N VAL A 77 15.11 -2.97 -21.09
CA VAL A 77 16.08 -3.23 -20.03
C VAL A 77 15.37 -3.66 -18.75
N GLU A 78 16.06 -4.42 -17.91
CA GLU A 78 15.55 -4.84 -16.60
C GLU A 78 15.55 -3.66 -15.61
N PHE A 79 14.42 -3.48 -14.93
CA PHE A 79 14.27 -2.55 -13.80
C PHE A 79 14.24 -3.33 -12.48
N GLU A 80 14.64 -2.68 -11.39
CA GLU A 80 14.47 -3.27 -10.05
C GLU A 80 13.00 -3.64 -9.84
N LYS A 81 12.75 -4.83 -9.29
CA LYS A 81 11.38 -5.30 -9.06
C LYS A 81 10.65 -4.37 -8.08
N PRO A 82 9.34 -4.18 -8.26
CA PRO A 82 8.57 -3.40 -7.31
C PRO A 82 8.61 -4.03 -5.92
N PRO A 83 8.44 -3.24 -4.85
CA PRO A 83 8.36 -3.78 -3.49
C PRO A 83 7.27 -4.85 -3.41
N ALA A 84 7.56 -5.95 -2.72
CA ALA A 84 6.54 -6.96 -2.43
C ALA A 84 5.36 -6.30 -1.72
N LYS A 85 4.14 -6.65 -2.14
CA LYS A 85 2.93 -6.18 -1.46
C LYS A 85 2.98 -6.66 -0.01
N PRO A 86 2.68 -5.78 0.98
CA PRO A 86 2.69 -6.20 2.37
C PRO A 86 1.65 -7.32 2.56
N GLU A 87 2.06 -8.36 3.26
CA GLU A 87 1.18 -9.48 3.59
C GLU A 87 0.01 -8.99 4.48
N PRO A 88 -1.20 -9.54 4.34
CA PRO A 88 -2.35 -9.16 5.17
C PRO A 88 -2.04 -9.17 6.68
N ARG A 89 -1.23 -10.14 7.13
CA ARG A 89 -0.76 -10.22 8.51
C ARG A 89 0.02 -8.98 8.96
N ALA A 90 0.92 -8.46 8.13
CA ALA A 90 1.72 -7.29 8.43
C ALA A 90 0.85 -6.02 8.47
N ILE A 91 -0.14 -5.93 7.58
CA ILE A 91 -1.12 -4.84 7.57
C ILE A 91 -1.96 -4.86 8.86
N ILE A 92 -2.49 -6.03 9.24
CA ILE A 92 -3.26 -6.20 10.47
C ILE A 92 -2.41 -5.87 11.70
N ALA A 93 -1.14 -6.29 11.72
CA ALA A 93 -0.21 -5.95 12.80
C ALA A 93 -0.10 -4.43 12.98
N ALA A 94 0.19 -3.71 11.89
CA ALA A 94 0.35 -2.26 11.89
C ALA A 94 -0.96 -1.53 12.24
N LEU A 95 -2.11 -2.04 11.81
CA LEU A 95 -3.41 -1.47 12.18
C LEU A 95 -3.73 -1.69 13.67
N LEU A 96 -3.36 -2.83 14.25
CA LEU A 96 -3.55 -3.13 15.68
C LEU A 96 -2.64 -2.29 16.60
N GLU A 97 -1.52 -1.74 16.10
CA GLU A 97 -0.71 -0.80 16.89
C GLU A 97 -1.46 0.49 17.24
N HIS A 98 -2.45 0.85 16.41
CA HIS A 98 -3.22 2.09 16.56
C HIS A 98 -4.70 1.86 16.89
N ASN A 99 -5.21 0.64 16.72
CA ASN A 99 -6.62 0.31 16.90
C ASN A 99 -6.78 -0.88 17.83
N LYS A 100 -7.83 -0.85 18.67
CA LYS A 100 -8.18 -1.96 19.56
C LYS A 100 -8.58 -3.23 18.79
N TYR A 101 -9.13 -3.06 17.60
CA TYR A 101 -9.56 -4.15 16.72
C TYR A 101 -9.46 -3.72 15.26
N VAL A 102 -9.33 -4.70 14.37
CA VAL A 102 -9.26 -4.52 12.92
C VAL A 102 -10.35 -5.36 12.26
N PRO A 103 -11.29 -4.73 11.55
CA PRO A 103 -12.26 -5.46 10.75
C PRO A 103 -11.58 -6.27 9.65
N CYS A 104 -11.83 -7.58 9.63
CA CYS A 104 -11.26 -8.48 8.65
C CYS A 104 -12.32 -9.39 8.04
N LEU A 105 -12.11 -9.71 6.77
CA LEU A 105 -12.69 -10.89 6.14
C LEU A 105 -11.89 -12.10 6.61
N VAL A 106 -12.56 -13.14 7.08
CA VAL A 106 -11.92 -14.28 7.74
C VAL A 106 -12.34 -15.60 7.12
N SER A 107 -11.45 -16.61 7.17
CA SER A 107 -11.77 -17.99 6.80
C SER A 107 -10.79 -18.97 7.43
N ASP A 108 -11.26 -20.19 7.68
CA ASP A 108 -10.41 -21.34 8.03
C ASP A 108 -10.06 -22.19 6.81
N LYS A 109 -10.82 -22.07 5.73
CA LYS A 109 -10.73 -22.92 4.53
C LYS A 109 -9.99 -22.25 3.39
N ASP A 110 -10.24 -20.95 3.20
CA ASP A 110 -9.82 -20.22 2.02
C ASP A 110 -8.64 -19.32 2.34
N CYS A 111 -7.60 -19.39 1.52
CA CYS A 111 -6.47 -18.49 1.66
C CYS A 111 -6.88 -17.04 1.34
N GLU A 112 -6.01 -16.08 1.68
CA GLU A 112 -6.30 -14.65 1.55
C GLU A 112 -6.70 -14.24 0.13
N LYS A 113 -6.09 -14.85 -0.90
CA LYS A 113 -6.44 -14.58 -2.31
C LYS A 113 -7.87 -15.00 -2.64
N ASP A 114 -8.31 -16.15 -2.14
CA ASP A 114 -9.65 -16.68 -2.37
C ASP A 114 -10.71 -15.91 -1.58
N ILE A 115 -10.37 -15.45 -0.36
CA ILE A 115 -11.19 -14.53 0.43
C ILE A 115 -11.45 -13.25 -0.38
N ILE A 116 -10.39 -12.60 -0.89
CA ILE A 116 -10.50 -11.36 -1.67
C ILE A 116 -11.34 -11.59 -2.93
N LYS A 117 -11.13 -12.70 -3.64
CA LYS A 117 -11.88 -13.01 -4.86
C LYS A 117 -13.38 -13.16 -4.59
N ARG A 118 -13.77 -13.88 -3.54
CA ARG A 118 -15.18 -14.02 -3.15
C ARG A 118 -15.79 -12.71 -2.69
N PHE A 119 -14.99 -11.90 -1.97
CA PHE A 119 -15.43 -10.59 -1.53
C PHE A 119 -15.80 -9.68 -2.71
N ASN A 120 -14.92 -9.60 -3.71
CA ASN A 120 -15.15 -8.83 -4.93
C ASN A 120 -16.28 -9.39 -5.81
N ALA A 121 -16.56 -10.70 -5.72
CA ALA A 121 -17.65 -11.34 -6.43
C ALA A 121 -19.04 -11.11 -5.77
N ASN A 122 -19.11 -10.35 -4.66
CA ASN A 122 -20.33 -10.15 -3.88
C ASN A 122 -21.04 -11.45 -3.50
N SER A 123 -20.26 -12.47 -3.14
CA SER A 123 -20.81 -13.69 -2.56
C SER A 123 -21.48 -13.40 -1.21
N ASP A 124 -22.62 -14.03 -0.93
CA ASP A 124 -23.33 -13.89 0.35
C ASP A 124 -22.63 -14.59 1.53
N ASP A 125 -21.63 -15.43 1.25
CA ASP A 125 -20.89 -16.24 2.24
C ASP A 125 -19.74 -15.47 2.93
N LYS A 126 -19.85 -14.14 3.04
CA LYS A 126 -18.82 -13.29 3.65
C LYS A 126 -18.85 -13.46 5.17
N VAL A 127 -17.77 -14.01 5.72
CA VAL A 127 -17.54 -14.03 7.17
C VAL A 127 -16.65 -12.85 7.54
N ILE A 128 -17.16 -12.00 8.43
CA ILE A 128 -16.46 -10.82 8.95
C ILE A 128 -16.28 -11.01 10.45
N ASP A 129 -15.08 -10.72 10.95
CA ASP A 129 -14.79 -10.66 12.38
C ASP A 129 -13.82 -9.50 12.66
N CYS A 130 -13.84 -9.00 13.90
CA CYS A 130 -12.92 -7.98 14.38
C CYS A 130 -11.71 -8.65 15.01
N ILE A 131 -10.59 -8.69 14.29
CA ILE A 131 -9.35 -9.24 14.80
C ILE A 131 -8.80 -8.32 15.89
N THR A 132 -8.50 -8.89 17.05
CA THR A 132 -7.99 -8.18 18.23
C THR A 132 -6.53 -8.50 18.53
N GLN A 133 -6.02 -9.63 18.02
CA GLN A 133 -4.67 -10.08 18.28
C GLN A 133 -4.13 -11.00 17.19
N LEU A 134 -2.83 -10.89 16.90
CA LEU A 134 -2.10 -11.85 16.09
C LEU A 134 -1.55 -12.97 16.98
N LEU A 135 -1.76 -14.22 16.58
CA LEU A 135 -1.29 -15.41 17.28
C LEU A 135 -0.07 -16.00 16.55
N GLY A 136 0.87 -16.59 17.30
CA GLY A 136 2.09 -17.20 16.77
C GLY A 136 1.91 -18.64 16.23
N ASP A 137 0.74 -19.26 16.45
CA ASP A 137 0.54 -20.69 16.23
C ASP A 137 0.10 -21.03 14.80
N TYR A 138 0.55 -22.19 14.31
CA TYR A 138 0.41 -22.66 12.92
C TYR A 138 -1.03 -22.98 12.46
N ASN A 139 -1.98 -23.17 13.39
CA ASN A 139 -3.35 -23.60 13.04
C ASN A 139 -4.40 -22.48 13.11
N SER A 140 -4.14 -21.38 13.83
CA SER A 140 -5.04 -20.22 13.88
C SER A 140 -4.23 -18.97 14.19
N GLY A 141 -3.88 -18.22 13.14
CA GLY A 141 -2.95 -17.09 13.20
C GLY A 141 -3.55 -15.79 13.72
N TYR A 142 -4.88 -15.73 13.88
CA TYR A 142 -5.63 -14.51 14.20
C TYR A 142 -6.69 -14.80 15.27
N LYS A 143 -6.79 -13.92 16.27
CA LYS A 143 -7.85 -13.97 17.29
C LYS A 143 -8.88 -12.88 17.00
N GLY A 144 -10.10 -13.30 16.68
CA GLY A 144 -11.27 -12.44 16.58
C GLY A 144 -11.90 -12.15 17.93
N VAL A 145 -13.11 -11.60 17.94
CA VAL A 145 -13.87 -11.39 19.18
C VAL A 145 -14.39 -12.73 19.72
N ASP A 146 -14.98 -13.53 18.84
CA ASP A 146 -15.69 -14.75 19.22
C ASP A 146 -14.96 -16.04 18.83
N TYR A 147 -14.01 -15.96 17.90
CA TYR A 147 -13.36 -17.15 17.33
C TYR A 147 -11.89 -16.91 16.94
N ARG A 148 -11.17 -17.98 16.59
CA ARG A 148 -9.80 -17.91 16.09
C ARG A 148 -9.75 -18.34 14.64
N TRP A 149 -9.14 -17.53 13.80
CA TRP A 149 -9.14 -17.72 12.36
C TRP A 149 -7.77 -18.09 11.83
N LYS A 150 -7.75 -18.94 10.81
CA LYS A 150 -6.53 -19.27 10.09
C LYS A 150 -6.08 -18.15 9.16
N TYR A 151 -7.00 -17.56 8.41
CA TYR A 151 -6.73 -16.51 7.44
C TYR A 151 -7.56 -15.26 7.75
N ALA A 152 -6.97 -14.09 7.54
CA ALA A 152 -7.63 -12.81 7.74
C ALA A 152 -7.13 -11.78 6.73
N VAL A 153 -8.05 -11.02 6.15
CA VAL A 153 -7.77 -9.93 5.22
C VAL A 153 -8.42 -8.65 5.74
N PRO A 154 -7.65 -7.59 6.06
CA PRO A 154 -8.21 -6.36 6.58
C PRO A 154 -8.98 -5.62 5.49
N PHE A 155 -10.11 -5.02 5.86
CA PHE A 155 -10.90 -4.18 4.95
C PHE A 155 -11.40 -2.94 5.69
N ASP A 156 -11.66 -1.88 4.94
CA ASP A 156 -12.26 -0.66 5.47
C ASP A 156 -13.78 -0.79 5.44
N ILE A 157 -14.43 -0.73 6.62
CA ILE A 157 -15.89 -0.84 6.74
C ILE A 157 -16.61 0.31 6.03
N LYS A 158 -16.02 1.51 6.00
CA LYS A 158 -16.65 2.71 5.42
C LYS A 158 -16.67 2.64 3.90
N THR A 159 -15.57 2.21 3.30
CA THR A 159 -15.45 2.12 1.83
C THR A 159 -15.89 0.76 1.29
N GLY A 160 -15.86 -0.28 2.13
CA GLY A 160 -16.07 -1.66 1.70
C GLY A 160 -14.89 -2.20 0.87
N GLU A 161 -13.70 -1.62 0.95
CA GLU A 161 -12.53 -2.03 0.16
C GLU A 161 -11.48 -2.76 1.02
N VAL A 162 -10.77 -3.72 0.41
CA VAL A 162 -9.66 -4.43 1.07
C VAL A 162 -8.47 -3.49 1.26
N ILE A 163 -7.89 -3.51 2.46
CA ILE A 163 -6.69 -2.73 2.76
C ILE A 163 -5.46 -3.51 2.30
N THR A 164 -4.76 -2.98 1.31
CA THR A 164 -3.60 -3.62 0.66
C THR A 164 -2.28 -2.88 0.90
N GLN A 165 -2.32 -1.81 1.70
CA GLN A 165 -1.18 -0.96 2.01
C GLN A 165 -1.02 -0.87 3.52
N LEU A 166 0.24 -0.70 3.98
CA LEU A 166 0.49 -0.40 5.39
C LEU A 166 -0.15 0.96 5.73
N PRO A 167 -0.70 1.12 6.94
CA PRO A 167 -1.21 2.41 7.38
C PRO A 167 -0.08 3.44 7.34
N THR A 168 -0.23 4.48 6.52
CA THR A 168 0.62 5.67 6.64
C THR A 168 0.19 6.42 7.90
N GLY A 169 1.14 6.89 8.73
CA GLY A 169 0.94 7.41 10.10
C GLY A 169 -0.02 8.59 10.31
N GLU A 170 -0.92 8.87 9.37
CA GLU A 170 -2.13 9.63 9.61
C GLU A 170 -3.15 8.72 10.30
N LYS A 171 -3.55 9.14 11.50
CA LYS A 171 -4.50 8.45 12.38
C LYS A 171 -5.71 7.95 11.57
N TYR A 172 -5.83 6.63 11.45
CA TYR A 172 -7.11 6.02 11.10
C TYR A 172 -8.07 6.36 12.23
N GLY A 173 -9.00 7.25 11.92
CA GLY A 173 -9.75 8.05 12.89
C GLY A 173 -10.44 7.23 13.97
N THR A 174 -9.98 7.39 15.21
CA THR A 174 -10.84 7.32 16.38
C THR A 174 -11.54 8.67 16.51
N GLU A 175 -12.71 8.82 15.90
CA GLU A 175 -13.70 9.76 16.43
C GLU A 175 -14.44 9.04 17.56
N THR A 176 -13.93 9.21 18.77
CA THR A 176 -14.72 9.01 19.98
C THR A 176 -15.83 10.04 19.99
N THR A 177 -17.08 9.59 19.95
CA THR A 177 -18.21 10.31 20.54
C THR A 177 -18.85 9.41 21.58
#